data_AF-A0A1M4NDC1-F1
#
_entry.id   AF-A0A1M4NDC1-F1
#
_cell.length_a   1.000
_cell.length_b   1.000
_cell.length_c   1.000
_cell.angle_alpha   90.00
_cell.angle_beta   90.00
_cell.angle_gamma   90.00
#
_symmetry.space_group_name_H-M   'P 1'
#
loop_
_entity.id
_entity.type
_entity.pdbx_description
1 polymer ?
#
loop_
_entity_poly.entity_id
_entity_poly.type
_entity_poly.pdbx_seq_one_letter_code
_entity_poly.pdbx_strand_id
1 'polypeptide(L)'
;MLTLIAFPLKGYDNNSAYPSYDIGYSNYTSTDFLDLTRLNSPYLYNIAHIVIISLIAALFAVLILSLSFLMKAKILQIVLGVFGFYTLSDIIFFVLKVEKFSVKNYLYDSKTGTPNCLFGWILILALLPIILYIIAKKDEIDI
;
A
#
# COMPACT_ATOMS: atom_id res chain seq x y z
N MET A 1 33.79 -18.49 5.72
CA MET A 1 33.68 -17.63 6.91
C MET A 1 33.39 -16.17 6.54
N LEU A 2 34.06 -15.59 5.53
CA LEU A 2 33.75 -14.24 5.03
C LEU A 2 32.29 -14.08 4.52
N THR A 3 31.74 -15.13 3.91
CA THR A 3 30.34 -15.19 3.45
C THR A 3 29.32 -15.17 4.59
N LEU A 4 29.69 -15.57 5.81
CA LEU A 4 28.82 -15.53 7.00
C LEU A 4 28.75 -14.14 7.63
N ILE A 5 29.75 -13.31 7.36
CA ILE A 5 29.75 -11.89 7.74
C ILE A 5 28.79 -11.14 6.81
N ALA A 6 28.79 -11.50 5.52
CA ALA A 6 27.90 -10.89 4.56
C ALA A 6 26.46 -11.46 4.59
N PHE A 7 26.31 -12.76 4.79
CA PHE A 7 25.02 -13.44 4.83
C PHE A 7 24.93 -14.28 6.11
N PRO A 8 24.38 -13.72 7.22
CA PRO A 8 24.32 -14.45 8.48
C PRO A 8 23.39 -15.67 8.38
N LEU A 9 23.77 -16.78 9.05
CA LEU A 9 22.99 -18.03 9.14
C LEU A 9 21.56 -17.82 9.69
N LYS A 10 21.37 -16.77 10.49
CA LYS A 10 20.06 -16.21 10.84
C LYS A 10 19.94 -14.88 10.12
N GLY A 11 19.40 -14.91 8.90
CA GLY A 11 19.11 -13.73 8.12
C GLY A 11 17.94 -12.96 8.75
N TYR A 12 18.11 -11.64 8.91
CA TYR A 12 16.96 -10.76 8.80
C TYR A 12 16.63 -10.73 7.32
N ASP A 13 15.67 -11.56 6.92
CA ASP A 13 15.11 -11.59 5.58
C ASP A 13 14.60 -10.18 5.27
N ASN A 14 15.34 -9.42 4.45
CA ASN A 14 14.76 -8.24 3.82
C ASN A 14 14.13 -8.70 2.51
N ASN A 15 13.04 -8.07 2.06
CA ASN A 15 12.33 -8.52 0.87
C ASN A 15 13.16 -8.42 -0.43
N SER A 16 14.42 -8.01 -0.36
CA SER A 16 15.37 -7.91 -1.47
C SER A 16 16.58 -8.85 -1.34
N ALA A 17 16.60 -9.74 -0.34
CA ALA A 17 17.70 -10.66 -0.03
C ALA A 17 19.09 -10.00 0.17
N TYR A 18 19.16 -8.69 0.47
CA TYR A 18 20.43 -8.02 0.72
C TYR A 18 21.03 -8.42 2.08
N PRO A 19 22.36 -8.40 2.21
CA PRO A 19 23.01 -8.45 3.51
C PRO A 19 22.47 -7.42 4.50
N SER A 20 22.33 -7.80 5.77
CA SER A 20 21.85 -6.88 6.82
C SER A 20 22.76 -5.64 6.98
N TYR A 21 24.06 -5.76 6.68
CA TYR A 21 25.01 -4.63 6.70
C TYR A 21 24.84 -3.67 5.51
N ASP A 22 24.23 -4.12 4.41
CA ASP A 22 24.13 -3.37 3.15
C ASP A 22 22.93 -2.41 3.13
N ILE A 23 21.97 -2.62 4.03
CA ILE A 23 20.79 -1.77 4.21
C ILE A 23 21.20 -0.31 4.53
N GLY A 24 22.16 -0.13 5.45
CA GLY A 24 22.61 1.19 5.88
C GLY A 24 23.72 1.82 5.05
N TYR A 25 24.44 1.02 4.27
CA TYR A 25 25.65 1.45 3.57
C TYR A 25 25.41 1.78 2.09
N SER A 26 24.69 0.93 1.35
CA SER A 26 24.44 1.15 -0.09
C SER A 26 22.96 1.24 -0.46
N ASN A 27 22.05 0.81 0.42
CA ASN A 27 20.60 0.83 0.15
C ASN A 27 19.80 1.80 1.02
N TYR A 28 20.48 2.64 1.81
CA TYR A 28 19.81 3.67 2.62
C TYR A 28 19.53 4.91 1.77
N THR A 29 18.28 5.33 1.76
CA THR A 29 17.84 6.59 1.17
C THR A 29 16.92 7.32 2.14
N SER A 30 17.28 8.56 2.49
CA SER A 30 16.47 9.39 3.40
C SER A 30 15.09 9.77 2.84
N THR A 31 14.83 9.51 1.56
CA THR A 31 13.55 9.77 0.89
C THR A 31 12.53 8.65 1.05
N ASP A 32 12.95 7.47 1.49
CA ASP A 32 12.10 6.29 1.52
C ASP A 32 11.29 6.22 2.81
N PHE A 33 9.99 5.91 2.65
CA PHE A 33 8.97 6.10 3.68
C PHE A 33 9.26 5.42 5.04
N LEU A 34 9.92 4.27 5.03
CA LEU A 34 10.18 3.45 6.21
C LEU A 34 11.65 3.05 6.36
N ASP A 35 12.54 3.67 5.58
CA ASP A 35 13.92 3.18 5.49
C ASP A 35 14.75 3.46 6.76
N LEU A 36 14.48 4.58 7.42
CA LEU A 36 15.04 4.85 8.76
C LEU A 36 14.55 3.82 9.80
N THR A 37 13.28 3.42 9.72
CA THR A 37 12.72 2.38 10.58
C THR A 37 13.35 1.02 10.30
N ARG A 38 13.61 0.72 9.01
CA ARG A 38 14.33 -0.48 8.55
C ARG A 38 15.74 -0.55 9.14
N LEU A 39 16.44 0.58 9.21
CA LEU A 39 17.78 0.68 9.80
C LEU A 39 17.76 0.51 11.33
N ASN A 40 16.83 1.18 12.03
CA ASN A 40 16.80 1.21 13.50
C ASN A 40 16.22 -0.06 14.11
N SER A 41 15.18 -0.64 13.50
CA SER A 41 14.50 -1.83 14.01
C SER A 41 13.85 -2.62 12.86
N PRO A 42 14.56 -3.61 12.30
CA PRO A 42 14.05 -4.45 11.21
C PRO A 42 12.74 -5.17 11.56
N TYR A 43 12.55 -5.56 12.83
CA TYR A 43 11.32 -6.18 13.30
C TYR A 43 10.12 -5.21 13.24
N LEU A 44 10.32 -3.95 13.69
CA LEU A 44 9.28 -2.94 13.63
C LEU A 44 8.91 -2.59 12.19
N TYR A 45 9.92 -2.51 11.30
CA TYR A 45 9.72 -2.33 9.88
C TYR A 45 8.80 -3.41 9.28
N ASN A 46 9.10 -4.69 9.54
CA ASN A 46 8.31 -5.81 9.04
C ASN A 46 6.86 -5.75 9.54
N ILE A 47 6.64 -5.52 10.84
CA ILE A 47 5.28 -5.39 11.38
C ILE A 47 4.55 -4.21 10.75
N ALA A 48 5.18 -3.04 10.71
CA ALA A 48 4.57 -1.83 10.15
C ALA A 48 4.15 -2.06 8.69
N HIS A 49 5.04 -2.64 7.89
CA HIS A 49 4.76 -2.94 6.49
C HIS A 49 3.62 -3.95 6.31
N ILE A 50 3.60 -5.04 7.09
CA ILE A 50 2.50 -6.02 7.09
C ILE A 50 1.17 -5.37 7.44
N VAL A 51 1.14 -4.52 8.47
CA VAL A 51 -0.07 -3.81 8.91
C VAL A 51 -0.56 -2.86 7.82
N ILE A 52 0.33 -2.10 7.18
CA ILE A 52 -0.01 -1.15 6.12
C ILE A 52 -0.62 -1.87 4.92
N ILE A 53 0.04 -2.94 4.42
CA ILE A 53 -0.48 -3.71 3.28
C ILE A 53 -1.83 -4.32 3.62
N SER A 54 -1.95 -4.93 4.80
CA SER A 54 -3.19 -5.58 5.24
C SER A 54 -4.33 -4.56 5.36
N LEU A 55 -4.05 -3.37 5.90
CA LEU A 55 -5.02 -2.29 6.03
C LEU A 55 -5.50 -1.78 4.67
N ILE A 56 -4.57 -1.49 3.75
CA ILE A 56 -4.92 -1.03 2.40
C ILE A 56 -5.75 -2.10 1.67
N ALA A 57 -5.35 -3.37 1.74
CA ALA A 57 -6.10 -4.47 1.14
C ALA A 57 -7.52 -4.60 1.72
N ALA A 58 -7.67 -4.49 3.04
CA ALA A 58 -8.98 -4.51 3.69
C ALA A 58 -9.86 -3.33 3.23
N LEU A 59 -9.30 -2.12 3.13
CA LEU A 59 -10.03 -0.95 2.67
C LEU A 59 -10.48 -1.07 1.20
N PHE A 60 -9.65 -1.63 0.32
CA PHE A 60 -10.07 -1.96 -1.04
C PHE A 60 -11.20 -2.99 -1.07
N ALA A 61 -11.14 -4.02 -0.21
CA ALA A 61 -12.21 -5.01 -0.13
C ALA A 61 -13.55 -4.37 0.31
N VAL A 62 -13.53 -3.48 1.29
CA VAL A 62 -14.72 -2.73 1.72
C VAL A 62 -15.25 -1.84 0.59
N LEU A 63 -14.37 -1.16 -0.15
CA LEU A 63 -14.77 -0.35 -1.31
C LEU A 63 -15.45 -1.17 -2.40
N ILE A 64 -14.88 -2.33 -2.75
CA ILE A 64 -15.44 -3.25 -3.75
C ILE A 64 -16.82 -3.73 -3.30
N LEU A 65 -16.96 -4.09 -2.02
CA LEU A 65 -18.23 -4.52 -1.46
C LEU A 65 -19.29 -3.41 -1.52
N SER A 66 -18.95 -2.18 -1.10
CA SER A 66 -19.87 -1.03 -1.17
C SER A 66 -20.31 -0.74 -2.61
N LEU A 67 -19.39 -0.78 -3.58
CA LEU A 67 -19.73 -0.62 -4.99
C LEU A 67 -20.65 -1.72 -5.51
N SER A 68 -20.54 -2.95 -4.97
CA SER A 68 -21.39 -4.07 -5.37
C SER A 68 -22.84 -3.91 -4.96
N PHE A 69 -23.08 -3.31 -3.79
CA PHE A 69 -24.43 -2.96 -3.37
C PHE A 69 -25.02 -1.84 -4.23
N LEU A 70 -24.23 -0.81 -4.54
CA LEU A 70 -24.71 0.34 -5.32
C LEU A 70 -25.00 -0.01 -6.78
N MET A 71 -24.07 -0.68 -7.47
CA MET A 71 -24.17 -0.92 -8.91
C MET A 71 -25.02 -2.13 -9.28
N LYS A 72 -25.38 -2.99 -8.31
CA LYS A 72 -26.06 -4.29 -8.54
C LYS A 72 -25.37 -5.15 -9.61
N ALA A 73 -24.06 -4.97 -9.78
CA ALA A 73 -23.23 -5.66 -10.76
C ALA A 73 -22.55 -6.88 -10.14
N LYS A 74 -22.07 -7.80 -10.98
CA LYS A 74 -21.33 -8.97 -10.50
C LYS A 74 -20.01 -8.52 -9.85
N ILE A 75 -19.68 -9.09 -8.69
CA ILE A 75 -18.44 -8.79 -7.93
C ILE A 75 -17.20 -8.76 -8.83
N LEU A 76 -17.06 -9.72 -9.75
CA LEU A 76 -15.92 -9.79 -10.66
C LEU A 76 -15.76 -8.52 -11.52
N GLN A 77 -16.85 -7.95 -12.03
CA GLN A 77 -16.82 -6.74 -12.85
C GLN A 77 -16.32 -5.54 -12.04
N ILE A 78 -16.72 -5.47 -10.78
CA ILE A 78 -16.35 -4.38 -9.87
C ILE A 78 -14.89 -4.52 -9.45
N VAL A 79 -14.43 -5.73 -9.14
CA VAL A 79 -13.02 -6.00 -8.88
C VAL A 79 -12.15 -5.55 -10.06
N LEU A 80 -12.53 -5.93 -11.28
CA LEU A 80 -11.81 -5.51 -12.50
C LEU A 80 -11.86 -3.99 -12.69
N GLY A 81 -12.99 -3.35 -12.42
CA GLY A 81 -13.15 -1.90 -12.49
C GLY A 81 -12.26 -1.16 -11.49
N VAL A 82 -12.28 -1.57 -10.22
CA VAL A 82 -11.46 -0.96 -9.15
C VAL A 82 -9.97 -1.17 -9.42
N PHE A 83 -9.56 -2.38 -9.83
CA PHE A 83 -8.17 -2.66 -10.15
C PHE A 83 -7.71 -1.93 -11.42
N GLY A 84 -8.58 -1.82 -12.43
CA GLY A 84 -8.35 -1.01 -13.63
C GLY A 84 -8.16 0.46 -13.28
N PHE A 85 -9.02 1.02 -12.43
CA PHE A 85 -8.90 2.41 -11.96
C PHE A 85 -7.61 2.63 -11.17
N TYR A 86 -7.25 1.72 -10.26
CA TYR A 86 -5.97 1.74 -9.55
C TYR A 86 -4.79 1.77 -10.53
N THR A 87 -4.79 0.91 -11.53
CA THR A 87 -3.70 0.82 -12.52
C THR A 87 -3.61 2.10 -13.37
N LEU A 88 -4.75 2.63 -13.80
CA LEU A 88 -4.82 3.90 -14.54
C LEU A 88 -4.31 5.07 -13.70
N SER A 89 -4.62 5.11 -12.40
CA SER A 89 -4.13 6.14 -11.50
C SER A 89 -2.59 6.11 -11.37
N ASP A 90 -1.98 4.92 -11.32
CA ASP A 90 -0.52 4.77 -11.29
C ASP A 90 0.12 5.28 -12.60
N ILE A 91 -0.47 4.95 -13.75
CA ILE A 91 -0.02 5.45 -15.07
C ILE A 91 -0.12 6.98 -15.12
N ILE A 92 -1.20 7.57 -14.62
CA ILE A 92 -1.36 9.03 -14.57
C ILE A 92 -0.27 9.66 -13.69
N PHE A 93 -0.03 9.13 -12.49
CA PHE A 93 1.02 9.64 -11.61
C PHE A 93 2.42 9.52 -12.21
N PHE A 94 2.69 8.44 -12.95
CA PHE A 94 3.92 8.25 -13.71
C PHE A 94 4.10 9.33 -14.79
N VAL A 95 3.09 9.53 -15.65
CA VAL A 95 3.14 10.54 -16.72
C VAL A 95 3.30 11.96 -16.17
N LEU A 96 2.64 12.27 -15.05
CA LEU A 96 2.74 13.56 -14.37
C LEU A 96 4.02 13.72 -13.54
N LYS A 97 4.86 12.70 -13.43
CA LYS A 97 6.07 12.66 -12.60
C LYS A 97 5.83 12.95 -11.12
N VAL A 98 4.68 12.51 -10.61
CA VAL A 98 4.27 12.68 -9.21
C VAL A 98 4.04 11.34 -8.51
N GLU A 99 4.82 10.33 -8.91
CA GLU A 99 4.74 8.95 -8.42
C GLU A 99 4.72 8.83 -6.90
N LYS A 100 5.35 9.76 -6.16
CA LYS A 100 5.33 9.82 -4.68
C LYS A 100 3.93 9.74 -4.06
N PHE A 101 2.89 10.18 -4.79
CA PHE A 101 1.49 10.11 -4.36
C PHE A 101 0.80 8.79 -4.68
N SER A 102 1.42 7.88 -5.44
CA SER A 102 0.81 6.59 -5.77
C SER A 102 0.68 5.70 -4.53
N VAL A 103 -0.47 5.02 -4.39
CA VAL A 103 -0.70 3.99 -3.35
C VAL A 103 0.36 2.89 -3.43
N LYS A 104 0.83 2.59 -4.65
CA LYS A 104 1.82 1.56 -4.93
C LYS A 104 3.10 1.71 -4.09
N ASN A 105 3.49 2.94 -3.76
CA ASN A 105 4.70 3.19 -2.96
C ASN A 105 4.62 2.68 -1.52
N TYR A 106 3.41 2.34 -1.04
CA TYR A 106 3.20 1.81 0.31
C TYR A 106 2.95 0.29 0.30
N LEU A 107 2.93 -0.32 -0.88
CA LEU A 107 2.72 -1.77 -1.06
C LEU A 107 4.01 -2.52 -1.36
N TYR A 108 5.07 -1.81 -1.73
CA TYR A 108 6.37 -2.37 -2.08
C TYR A 108 7.46 -1.70 -1.25
N ASP A 109 8.48 -2.50 -0.92
CA ASP A 109 9.68 -2.01 -0.25
C ASP A 109 10.43 -0.98 -1.09
N SER A 110 11.10 -0.05 -0.41
CA SER A 110 12.09 0.87 -1.00
C SER A 110 11.51 1.82 -2.06
N LYS A 111 10.47 2.58 -1.67
CA LYS A 111 9.79 3.57 -2.52
C LYS A 111 9.65 4.91 -1.79
N THR A 112 9.62 5.98 -2.58
CA THR A 112 9.62 7.40 -2.16
C THR A 112 8.27 7.89 -1.61
N GLY A 113 7.52 7.03 -0.92
CA GLY A 113 6.27 7.38 -0.26
C GLY A 113 6.48 8.36 0.90
N THR A 114 5.44 9.12 1.26
CA THR A 114 5.46 9.99 2.44
C THR A 114 4.33 9.62 3.41
N PRO A 115 4.53 9.75 4.73
CA PRO A 115 3.51 9.39 5.73
C PRO A 115 2.18 10.12 5.50
N ASN A 116 2.25 11.40 5.16
CA ASN A 116 1.07 12.23 4.93
C ASN A 116 0.20 11.71 3.78
N CYS A 117 0.84 11.22 2.73
CA CYS A 117 0.13 10.65 1.58
C CYS A 117 -0.48 9.30 1.92
N LEU A 118 0.20 8.46 2.72
CA LEU A 118 -0.40 7.22 3.23
C LEU A 118 -1.67 7.51 4.04
N PHE A 119 -1.60 8.44 4.99
CA PHE A 119 -2.77 8.85 5.78
C PHE A 119 -3.89 9.39 4.89
N GLY A 120 -3.56 10.19 3.87
CA GLY A 120 -4.52 10.66 2.87
C GLY A 120 -5.24 9.52 2.15
N TRP A 121 -4.50 8.49 1.70
CA TRP A 121 -5.09 7.32 1.06
C TRP A 121 -5.97 6.49 1.99
N ILE A 122 -5.52 6.27 3.23
CA ILE A 122 -6.32 5.57 4.25
C ILE A 122 -7.64 6.32 4.47
N LEU A 123 -7.59 7.65 4.62
CA LEU A 123 -8.79 8.47 4.79
C LEU A 123 -9.73 8.39 3.58
N ILE A 124 -9.20 8.54 2.37
CA ILE A 124 -10.00 8.43 1.14
C ILE A 124 -10.65 7.05 1.05
N LEU A 125 -9.87 5.98 1.18
CA LEU A 125 -10.36 4.61 1.06
C LEU A 125 -11.28 4.20 2.22
N ALA A 126 -11.24 4.86 3.37
CA ALA A 126 -12.16 4.63 4.48
C ALA A 126 -13.47 5.42 4.33
N LEU A 127 -13.41 6.68 3.89
CA LEU A 127 -14.58 7.54 3.77
C LEU A 127 -15.43 7.23 2.53
N LEU A 128 -14.79 6.91 1.42
CA LEU A 128 -15.47 6.70 0.15
C LEU A 128 -16.50 5.53 0.21
N PRO A 129 -16.18 4.36 0.80
CA PRO A 129 -17.15 3.28 0.97
C PRO A 129 -18.32 3.65 1.90
N ILE A 130 -18.07 4.46 2.93
CA ILE A 130 -19.12 4.95 3.86
C ILE A 130 -20.10 5.85 3.10
N ILE A 131 -19.58 6.78 2.30
CA ILE A 131 -20.40 7.68 1.47
C ILE A 131 -21.24 6.87 0.47
N LEU A 132 -20.61 5.92 -0.24
CA LEU A 132 -21.31 5.04 -1.18
C LEU A 132 -22.42 4.24 -0.51
N TYR A 133 -22.18 3.73 0.71
CA TYR A 133 -23.18 3.01 1.47
C TYR A 133 -24.38 3.89 1.86
N ILE A 134 -24.13 5.13 2.32
CA ILE A 134 -25.21 6.08 2.65
C ILE A 134 -26.08 6.38 1.40
N ILE A 135 -25.45 6.56 0.24
CA ILE A 135 -26.14 6.78 -1.03
C ILE A 135 -26.98 5.55 -1.40
N ALA A 136 -26.37 4.36 -1.40
CA ALA A 136 -27.07 3.12 -1.76
C ALA A 136 -28.30 2.88 -0.86
N LYS A 137 -28.17 3.15 0.45
CA LYS A 137 -29.30 3.00 1.39
C LYS A 137 -30.42 4.00 1.14
N LYS A 138 -30.10 5.22 0.72
CA LYS A 138 -31.12 6.22 0.38
C LYS A 138 -31.93 5.74 -0.83
N ASP A 139 -31.26 5.23 -1.87
CA ASP A 139 -31.92 4.73 -3.07
C ASP A 139 -32.87 3.55 -2.77
N GLU A 140 -32.64 2.75 -1.73
CA GLU A 140 -33.56 1.69 -1.31
C GLU A 140 -34.82 2.19 -0.59
N ILE A 141 -34.78 3.36 0.04
CA ILE A 141 -35.92 3.93 0.79
C ILE A 141 -36.87 4.69 -0.14
N ASP A 142 -36.35 5.23 -1.24
CA ASP A 142 -37.10 6.02 -2.23
C ASP A 142 -37.82 5.15 -3.30
N ILE A 143 -37.77 3.81 -3.20
CA ILE A 143 -38.50 2.82 -4.04
C ILE A 143 -39.70 2.25 -3.29
#